data_AF-A0AAP6Y6T7-F1
#
_entry.id   AF-A0AAP6Y6T7-F1
#
_cell.length_a   1.000
_cell.length_b   1.000
_cell.length_c   1.000
_cell.angle_alpha   90.00
_cell.angle_beta   90.00
_cell.angle_gamma   90.00
#
_symmetry.space_group_name_H-M   'P 1'
#
loop_
_entity.id
_entity.type
_entity.pdbx_description
1 polymer ?
#
loop_
_entity_poly.entity_id
_entity_poly.type
_entity_poly.pdbx_seq_one_letter_code
_entity_poly.pdbx_strand_id
1 'polypeptide(L)'
;MDALSKLQEKNKIHSKHQRNARWSTVWAFCLLSPLLFSYGYEFYFSAIQNIKIETPHPSIALFGSLGFGLPLAAMGDLMLFKRVSKLFLLTIAEAWFIWLWVVTPLSWLAFLPLIPAFVILQVQLPKIKAGK
;
A
#
# COMPACT_ATOMS: atom_id res chain seq x y z
N MET A 1 8.43 -32.60 -27.96
CA MET A 1 7.54 -31.47 -27.60
C MET A 1 7.30 -30.64 -28.85
N ASP A 2 6.04 -30.41 -29.17
CA ASP A 2 5.59 -29.75 -30.41
C ASP A 2 5.87 -28.24 -30.37
N ALA A 3 6.27 -27.63 -31.49
CA ALA A 3 6.64 -26.21 -31.56
C ALA A 3 5.50 -25.29 -31.07
N LEU A 4 4.25 -25.71 -31.31
CA LEU A 4 3.04 -25.04 -30.84
C LEU A 4 2.93 -25.00 -29.31
N SER A 5 3.34 -26.06 -28.62
CA SER A 5 3.32 -26.15 -27.15
C SER A 5 4.32 -25.18 -26.50
N LYS A 6 5.50 -25.01 -27.10
CA LYS A 6 6.50 -24.02 -26.69
C LYS A 6 6.00 -22.58 -26.85
N LEU A 7 5.30 -22.29 -27.95
CA LEU A 7 4.71 -20.97 -28.19
C LEU A 7 3.57 -20.66 -27.21
N GLN A 8 2.72 -21.63 -26.91
CA GLN A 8 1.66 -21.48 -25.89
C GLN A 8 2.25 -21.26 -24.49
N GLU A 9 3.30 -21.99 -24.12
CA GLU A 9 3.98 -21.82 -22.83
C GLU A 9 4.63 -20.43 -22.72
N LYS A 10 5.31 -19.96 -23.78
CA LYS A 10 5.90 -18.62 -23.83
C LYS A 10 4.83 -17.52 -23.70
N ASN A 11 3.68 -17.65 -24.37
CA ASN A 11 2.56 -16.72 -24.24
C ASN A 11 1.92 -16.73 -22.83
N LYS A 12 1.84 -17.90 -22.19
CA LYS A 12 1.34 -18.04 -20.83
C LYS A 12 2.28 -17.39 -19.81
N ILE A 13 3.60 -17.49 -20.02
CA ILE A 13 4.61 -16.83 -19.18
C ILE A 13 4.53 -15.31 -19.38
N HIS A 14 4.45 -14.86 -20.64
CA HIS A 14 4.40 -13.43 -20.96
C HIS A 14 3.13 -12.76 -20.41
N SER A 15 1.96 -13.36 -20.61
CA SER A 15 0.69 -12.86 -20.04
C SER A 15 0.70 -12.86 -18.50
N LYS A 16 1.33 -13.84 -17.85
CA LYS A 16 1.52 -13.86 -16.39
C LYS A 16 2.43 -12.72 -15.93
N HIS A 17 3.51 -12.44 -16.65
CA HIS A 17 4.42 -11.32 -16.38
C HIS A 17 3.72 -9.97 -16.53
N GLN A 18 3.01 -9.76 -17.64
CA GLN A 18 2.26 -8.52 -17.89
C GLN A 18 1.17 -8.29 -16.83
N ARG A 19 0.46 -9.36 -16.43
CA ARG A 19 -0.51 -9.29 -15.34
C ARG A 19 0.16 -8.89 -14.03
N ASN A 20 1.30 -9.50 -13.68
CA ASN A 20 2.04 -9.15 -12.46
C ASN A 20 2.59 -7.72 -12.48
N ALA A 21 3.11 -7.25 -13.62
CA ALA A 21 3.59 -5.88 -13.78
C ALA A 21 2.46 -4.85 -13.55
N ARG A 22 1.28 -5.07 -14.15
CA ARG A 22 0.11 -4.20 -13.96
C ARG A 22 -0.30 -4.11 -12.50
N TRP A 23 -0.25 -5.23 -11.76
CA TRP A 23 -0.57 -5.22 -10.32
C TRP A 23 0.52 -4.54 -9.49
N SER A 24 1.80 -4.73 -9.82
CA SER A 24 2.91 -4.04 -9.16
C SER A 24 2.74 -2.52 -9.22
N THR A 25 2.34 -1.99 -10.38
CA THR A 25 2.05 -0.55 -10.54
C THR A 25 0.90 -0.09 -9.65
N VAL A 26 -0.17 -0.88 -9.52
CA VAL A 26 -1.31 -0.53 -8.65
C VAL A 26 -0.87 -0.49 -7.18
N TRP A 27 -0.07 -1.47 -6.74
CA TRP A 27 0.48 -1.48 -5.38
C TRP A 27 1.40 -0.29 -5.11
N ALA A 28 2.30 0.03 -6.03
CA ALA A 28 3.17 1.19 -5.91
C ALA A 28 2.39 2.49 -5.85
N PHE A 29 1.33 2.64 -6.66
CA PHE A 29 0.47 3.81 -6.65
C PHE A 29 -0.24 3.99 -5.31
N CYS A 30 -0.83 2.91 -4.78
CA CYS A 30 -1.46 2.92 -3.45
C CYS A 30 -0.45 3.35 -2.38
N LEU A 31 0.74 2.72 -2.34
CA LEU A 31 1.78 3.01 -1.36
C LEU A 31 2.28 4.46 -1.37
N LEU A 32 2.31 5.08 -2.56
CA LEU A 32 2.73 6.47 -2.73
C LEU A 32 1.58 7.47 -2.57
N SER A 33 0.34 7.00 -2.53
CA SER A 33 -0.83 7.87 -2.42
C SER A 33 -0.81 8.77 -1.18
N PRO A 34 -0.40 8.33 0.03
CA PRO A 34 -0.39 9.22 1.19
C PRO A 34 0.59 10.38 1.08
N LEU A 35 1.69 10.16 0.35
CA LEU A 35 2.66 11.22 0.03
C LEU A 35 2.06 12.24 -0.93
N LEU A 36 1.42 11.77 -2.00
CA LEU A 36 0.74 12.63 -2.97
C LEU A 36 -0.33 13.49 -2.28
N PHE A 37 -1.10 12.90 -1.37
CA PHE A 37 -2.11 13.63 -0.60
C PHE A 37 -1.51 14.63 0.39
N SER A 38 -0.41 14.29 1.07
CA SER A 38 0.27 15.24 1.99
C SER A 38 0.74 16.50 1.24
N TYR A 39 1.45 16.32 0.12
CA TYR A 39 1.92 17.45 -0.67
C TYR A 39 0.77 18.19 -1.37
N GLY A 40 -0.23 17.48 -1.87
CA GLY A 40 -1.41 18.09 -2.49
C GLY A 40 -2.21 18.93 -1.50
N TYR A 41 -2.32 18.49 -0.24
CA TYR A 41 -3.01 19.22 0.82
C TYR A 41 -2.26 20.51 1.19
N GLU A 42 -0.94 20.43 1.35
CA GLU A 42 -0.09 21.61 1.60
C GLU A 42 -0.18 22.61 0.43
N PHE A 43 -0.10 22.12 -0.81
CA PHE A 43 -0.22 22.95 -2.00
C PHE A 43 -1.59 23.65 -2.09
N TYR A 44 -2.69 22.93 -1.83
CA TYR A 44 -4.04 23.50 -1.89
C TYR A 44 -4.19 24.68 -0.92
N PHE A 45 -3.78 24.52 0.33
CA PHE A 45 -3.91 25.59 1.30
C PHE A 45 -2.92 26.73 1.12
N SER A 46 -1.67 26.43 0.72
CA SER A 46 -0.66 27.46 0.48
C SER A 46 -0.93 28.26 -0.79
N ALA A 47 -1.26 27.60 -1.90
CA ALA A 47 -1.37 28.24 -3.21
C ALA A 47 -2.77 28.81 -3.51
N ILE A 48 -3.83 28.18 -3.01
CA ILE A 48 -5.22 28.60 -3.30
C ILE A 48 -5.80 29.41 -2.13
N GLN A 49 -5.63 28.94 -0.90
CA GLN A 49 -6.22 29.62 0.27
C GLN A 49 -5.30 30.66 0.91
N ASN A 50 -4.01 30.70 0.54
CA ASN A 50 -3.00 31.58 1.12
C ASN A 50 -2.88 31.44 2.66
N ILE A 51 -3.22 30.24 3.16
CA ILE A 51 -3.15 29.89 4.58
C ILE A 51 -1.87 29.09 4.79
N LYS A 52 -1.04 29.54 5.74
CA LYS A 52 0.11 28.76 6.20
C LYS A 52 -0.39 27.70 7.16
N ILE A 53 -0.34 26.44 6.73
CA ILE A 53 -0.55 25.29 7.61
C ILE A 53 0.81 24.83 8.11
N GLU A 54 0.92 24.56 9.41
CA GLU A 54 2.04 23.80 9.94
C GLU A 54 1.87 22.33 9.53
N THR A 55 2.36 21.99 8.34
CA THR A 55 2.44 20.61 7.88
C THR A 55 3.71 19.94 8.42
N PRO A 56 3.66 18.64 8.72
CA PRO A 56 4.86 17.90 9.12
C PRO A 56 5.90 17.97 8.01
N HIS A 57 7.17 18.14 8.39
CA HIS A 57 8.28 18.25 7.44
C HIS A 57 8.23 17.10 6.40
N PRO A 58 8.56 17.36 5.11
CA PRO A 58 8.50 16.38 4.03
C PRO A 58 9.13 15.02 4.35
N SER A 59 10.25 15.01 5.06
CA SER A 59 10.90 13.77 5.51
C SER A 59 10.04 12.98 6.52
N ILE A 60 9.33 13.65 7.42
CA ILE A 60 8.42 13.02 8.40
C ILE A 60 7.22 12.42 7.67
N ALA A 61 6.66 13.15 6.69
CA ALA A 61 5.58 12.63 5.85
C ALA A 61 6.02 11.41 5.04
N LEU A 62 7.25 11.43 4.49
CA LEU A 62 7.87 10.30 3.80
C LEU A 62 8.03 9.09 4.73
N PHE A 63 8.66 9.27 5.90
CA PHE A 63 8.88 8.18 6.85
C PHE A 63 7.58 7.64 7.42
N GLY A 64 6.59 8.49 7.69
CA GLY A 64 5.26 8.07 8.13
C GLY A 64 4.55 7.23 7.06
N SER A 65 4.56 7.70 5.82
CA SER A 65 3.93 7.00 4.68
C SER A 65 4.61 5.67 4.36
N LEU A 66 5.95 5.62 4.39
CA LEU A 66 6.71 4.38 4.19
C LEU A 66 6.56 3.42 5.37
N GLY A 67 6.58 3.94 6.60
CA GLY A 67 6.40 3.16 7.83
C GLY A 67 5.01 2.55 7.95
N PHE A 68 3.98 3.19 7.37
CA PHE A 68 2.66 2.61 7.25
C PHE A 68 2.54 1.68 6.04
N GLY A 69 2.94 2.15 4.86
CA GLY A 69 2.72 1.46 3.59
C GLY A 69 3.52 0.17 3.46
N LEU A 70 4.81 0.16 3.78
CA LEU A 70 5.67 -1.01 3.57
C LEU A 70 5.22 -2.22 4.39
N PRO A 71 4.94 -2.10 5.71
CA PRO A 71 4.39 -3.21 6.47
C PRO A 71 3.04 -3.69 5.93
N LEU A 72 2.15 -2.77 5.54
CA LEU A 72 0.84 -3.15 5.00
C LEU A 72 0.95 -3.88 3.67
N ALA A 73 1.85 -3.46 2.78
CA ALA A 73 2.11 -4.16 1.52
C ALA A 73 2.78 -5.51 1.72
N ALA A 74 3.77 -5.60 2.63
CA ALA A 74 4.42 -6.88 2.96
C ALA A 74 3.41 -7.90 3.54
N MET A 75 2.51 -7.44 4.40
CA MET A 75 1.42 -8.25 4.95
C MET A 75 0.36 -8.57 3.89
N GLY A 76 0.11 -7.63 2.98
CA GLY A 76 -0.75 -7.80 1.81
C GLY A 76 -0.26 -8.88 0.85
N ASP A 77 1.01 -9.27 0.87
CA ASP A 77 1.50 -10.37 0.03
C ASP A 77 1.21 -11.75 0.67
N LEU A 78 1.02 -11.82 1.99
CA LEU A 78 0.73 -13.06 2.72
C LEU A 78 -0.66 -13.63 2.36
N MET A 79 -0.74 -14.96 2.27
CA MET A 79 -1.73 -15.75 1.51
C MET A 79 -3.23 -15.66 1.90
N LEU A 80 -3.66 -14.81 2.85
CA LEU A 80 -5.01 -14.91 3.43
C LEU A 80 -6.17 -14.41 2.54
N PHE A 81 -5.93 -13.48 1.61
CA PHE A 81 -7.02 -12.79 0.91
C PHE A 81 -6.90 -12.85 -0.61
N LYS A 82 -8.05 -12.90 -1.29
CA LYS A 82 -8.09 -12.69 -2.76
C LYS A 82 -7.51 -11.32 -3.08
N ARG A 83 -6.79 -11.22 -4.20
CA ARG A 83 -6.04 -10.02 -4.62
C ARG A 83 -6.90 -8.73 -4.61
N VAL A 84 -8.18 -8.82 -4.95
CA VAL A 84 -9.13 -7.70 -4.92
C VAL A 84 -9.48 -7.27 -3.49
N SER A 85 -9.75 -8.23 -2.61
CA SER A 85 -10.03 -7.95 -1.19
C SER A 85 -8.83 -7.31 -0.49
N LYS A 86 -7.61 -7.72 -0.87
CA LYS A 86 -6.37 -7.11 -0.38
C LYS A 86 -6.27 -5.63 -0.74
N LEU A 87 -6.56 -5.31 -2.00
CA LEU A 87 -6.60 -3.93 -2.46
C LEU A 87 -7.68 -3.11 -1.77
N PHE A 88 -8.88 -3.66 -1.60
CA PHE A 88 -9.95 -2.96 -0.91
C PHE A 88 -9.57 -2.64 0.55
N LEU A 89 -8.97 -3.59 1.27
CA LEU A 89 -8.47 -3.38 2.62
C LEU A 89 -7.33 -2.36 2.67
N LEU A 90 -6.40 -2.42 1.72
CA LEU A 90 -5.32 -1.44 1.57
C LEU A 90 -5.89 -0.04 1.34
N THR A 91 -6.83 0.13 0.42
CA THR A 91 -7.44 1.42 0.12
C THR A 91 -8.18 1.99 1.34
N ILE A 92 -8.88 1.16 2.11
CA ILE A 92 -9.52 1.61 3.37
C ILE A 92 -8.46 2.07 4.37
N ALA A 93 -7.38 1.30 4.53
CA ALA A 93 -6.31 1.61 5.47
C ALA A 93 -5.54 2.88 5.06
N GLU A 94 -5.28 3.07 3.77
CA GLU A 94 -4.68 4.29 3.23
C GLU A 94 -5.60 5.49 3.39
N ALA A 95 -6.90 5.36 3.09
CA ALA A 95 -7.86 6.45 3.30
C ALA A 95 -7.94 6.84 4.79
N TRP A 96 -7.92 5.86 5.69
CA TRP A 96 -7.86 6.07 7.14
C TRP A 96 -6.59 6.82 7.54
N PHE A 97 -5.43 6.37 7.04
CA PHE A 97 -4.15 7.01 7.31
C PHE A 97 -4.14 8.44 6.80
N ILE A 98 -4.54 8.68 5.54
CA ILE A 98 -4.57 10.01 4.92
C ILE A 98 -5.48 10.95 5.72
N TRP A 99 -6.68 10.51 6.08
CA TRP A 99 -7.62 11.34 6.82
C TRP A 99 -7.08 11.75 8.20
N LEU A 100 -6.52 10.81 8.95
CA LEU A 100 -6.04 11.06 10.31
C LEU A 100 -4.68 11.76 10.36
N TRP A 101 -3.80 11.41 9.43
CA TRP A 101 -2.45 11.96 9.35
C TRP A 101 -2.41 13.34 8.68
N VAL A 102 -3.16 13.52 7.59
CA VAL A 102 -3.10 14.74 6.76
C VAL A 102 -4.17 15.74 7.15
N VAL A 103 -5.41 15.30 7.44
CA VAL A 103 -6.56 16.22 7.60
C VAL A 103 -6.84 16.58 9.06
N THR A 104 -6.69 15.64 10.00
CA THR A 104 -7.14 15.80 11.41
C THR A 104 -6.01 15.81 12.46
N PRO A 105 -4.77 16.16 12.06
CA PRO A 105 -3.49 15.96 12.78
C PRO A 105 -3.42 14.90 13.91
N LEU A 106 -4.12 13.79 13.79
CA LEU A 106 -4.22 12.75 14.81
C LEU A 106 -3.29 11.59 14.46
N SER A 107 -1.99 11.88 14.50
CA SER A 107 -0.91 10.98 14.07
C SER A 107 -0.94 9.60 14.74
N TRP A 108 -1.30 9.54 16.02
CA TRP A 108 -1.37 8.28 16.77
C TRP A 108 -2.49 7.35 16.26
N LEU A 109 -3.65 7.89 15.91
CA LEU A 109 -4.79 7.10 15.39
C LEU A 109 -4.57 6.66 13.94
N ALA A 110 -3.77 7.40 13.17
CA ALA A 110 -3.47 7.08 11.78
C ALA A 110 -2.83 5.69 11.62
N PHE A 111 -2.06 5.24 12.61
CA PHE A 111 -1.38 3.94 12.59
C PHE A 111 -2.20 2.78 13.16
N LEU A 112 -3.43 3.02 13.65
CA LEU A 112 -4.28 1.96 14.18
C LEU A 112 -4.44 0.74 13.27
N PRO A 113 -4.58 0.87 11.92
CA PRO A 113 -4.69 -0.28 11.04
C PRO A 113 -3.47 -1.20 11.05
N LEU A 114 -2.30 -0.74 11.51
CA LEU A 114 -1.12 -1.59 11.68
C LEU A 114 -1.29 -2.62 12.80
N ILE A 115 -2.09 -2.36 13.83
CA ILE A 115 -2.30 -3.28 14.94
C ILE A 115 -2.97 -4.58 14.48
N PRO A 116 -4.17 -4.57 13.85
CA PRO A 116 -4.77 -5.78 13.33
C PRO A 116 -3.91 -6.43 12.24
N ALA A 117 -3.20 -5.64 11.43
CA ALA A 117 -2.27 -6.15 10.43
C ALA A 117 -1.11 -6.94 11.07
N PHE A 118 -0.55 -6.44 12.17
CA PHE A 118 0.48 -7.11 12.96
C PHE A 118 -0.02 -8.39 13.63
N VAL A 119 -1.22 -8.37 14.22
CA VAL A 119 -1.83 -9.57 14.82
C VAL A 119 -2.02 -10.66 13.77
N ILE A 120 -2.50 -10.31 12.57
CA ILE A 120 -2.64 -11.24 11.45
C ILE A 120 -1.28 -11.85 11.07
N LEU A 121 -0.24 -11.02 10.98
CA LEU A 121 1.12 -11.48 10.65
C LEU A 121 1.67 -12.45 11.71
N GLN A 122 1.49 -12.17 13.00
CA GLN A 122 1.91 -13.05 14.09
C GLN A 122 1.19 -14.41 14.06
N VAL A 123 -0.08 -14.44 13.68
CA VAL A 123 -0.84 -15.70 13.51
C VAL A 123 -0.39 -16.48 12.27
N GLN A 124 0.10 -15.80 11.23
CA GLN A 124 0.51 -16.41 9.96
C GLN A 124 1.96 -16.89 9.93
N LEU A 125 2.89 -16.17 10.54
CA LEU A 125 4.32 -16.54 10.58
C LEU A 125 4.57 -17.99 11.03
N PRO A 126 3.88 -18.53 12.05
CA PRO A 126 4.03 -19.93 12.45
C PRO A 126 3.53 -20.89 11.37
N LYS A 127 2.42 -20.57 10.69
CA LYS A 127 1.84 -21.40 9.63
C LYS A 127 2.72 -21.47 8.39
N ILE A 128 3.41 -20.37 8.09
CA ILE A 128 4.41 -20.31 7.00
C ILE A 128 5.66 -21.10 7.38
N LYS A 129 6.12 -21.01 8.64
CA LYS A 129 7.29 -21.76 9.13
C LYS A 129 7.04 -23.26 9.30
N ALA A 130 5.80 -23.68 9.54
CA ALA A 130 5.44 -25.07 9.88
C ALA A 130 4.99 -25.94 8.70
N GLY A 131 4.79 -25.40 7.50
CA GLY A 131 4.29 -26.17 6.37
C GLY A 131 4.57 -25.51 5.02
N LYS A 132 5.68 -25.93 4.41
CA LYS A 132 6.35 -25.44 3.19
C LYS A 132 7.37 -24.33 3.39
#